data_AF-A0A1S1PZX8-F1
#
_entry.id   AF-A0A1S1PZX8-F1
#
_cell.length_a   1.000
_cell.length_b   1.000
_cell.length_c   1.000
_cell.angle_alpha   90.00
_cell.angle_beta   90.00
_cell.angle_gamma   90.00
#
_symmetry.space_group_name_H-M   'P 1'
#
loop_
_entity.id
_entity.type
_entity.pdbx_description
1 polymer ?
#
loop_
_entity_poly.entity_id
_entity_poly.type
_entity_poly.pdbx_seq_one_letter_code
_entity_poly.pdbx_strand_id
1 'polypeptide(L)'
;MAKRAPRTVNNALALTPFYAGTRIAETVGLDINDVALSAHRGSLRIHGKGDQTRQVPIHPPLRAVFTGWLSERADWPGAEGPALFLNQQGSRLSTAGAHTIITIAAAAGLVTVAELLGHARRRSL
;
A
#
# COMPACT_ATOMS: atom_id res chain seq x y z
N MET A 1 21.42 -12.91 7.29
CA MET A 1 20.75 -11.95 8.20
C MET A 1 19.59 -11.31 7.45
N ALA A 2 18.36 -11.77 7.67
CA ALA A 2 17.20 -11.19 7.02
C ALA A 2 16.94 -9.81 7.64
N LYS A 3 17.28 -8.73 6.92
CA LYS A 3 16.80 -7.40 7.29
C LYS A 3 15.28 -7.50 7.34
N ARG A 4 14.66 -7.20 8.48
CA ARG A 4 13.21 -7.20 8.61
C ARG A 4 12.70 -6.03 7.78
N ALA A 5 11.85 -6.28 6.78
CA ALA A 5 11.21 -5.19 6.06
C ALA A 5 10.47 -4.30 7.07
N PRO A 6 10.51 -2.96 6.92
CA PRO A 6 9.87 -2.06 7.85
C PRO A 6 8.39 -2.37 7.96
N ARG A 7 7.86 -2.20 9.16
CA ARG A 7 6.43 -2.43 9.39
C ARG A 7 5.56 -1.52 8.52
N THR A 8 6.03 -0.33 8.19
CA THR A 8 5.33 0.68 7.38
C THR A 8 5.09 0.23 5.95
N VAL A 9 6.12 -0.25 5.23
CA VAL A 9 5.98 -0.72 3.83
C VAL A 9 5.08 -1.95 3.75
N ASN A 10 5.22 -2.90 4.68
CA ASN A 10 4.39 -4.10 4.71
C ASN A 10 2.92 -3.76 4.97
N ASN A 11 2.65 -2.85 5.90
CA ASN A 11 1.30 -2.40 6.21
C ASN A 11 0.69 -1.62 5.05
N ALA A 12 1.43 -0.69 4.45
CA ALA A 12 0.99 0.05 3.27
C ALA A 12 0.67 -0.91 2.10
N LEU A 13 1.54 -1.88 1.85
CA LEU A 13 1.35 -2.89 0.81
C LEU A 13 0.10 -3.75 1.07
N ALA A 14 -0.10 -4.22 2.29
CA ALA A 14 -1.21 -5.10 2.63
C ALA A 14 -2.57 -4.37 2.66
N LEU A 15 -2.59 -3.12 3.12
CA LEU A 15 -3.81 -2.32 3.22
C LEU A 15 -4.26 -1.72 1.88
N THR A 16 -3.36 -1.60 0.90
CA THR A 16 -3.72 -1.01 -0.41
C THR A 16 -4.78 -1.83 -1.16
N PRO A 17 -4.61 -3.15 -1.40
CA PRO A 17 -5.66 -3.98 -1.99
C PRO A 17 -6.96 -3.95 -1.20
N PHE A 18 -6.88 -3.90 0.13
CA PHE A 18 -8.04 -3.93 1.00
C PHE A 18 -8.89 -2.65 0.90
N TYR A 19 -8.28 -1.47 0.99
CA TYR A 19 -9.02 -0.20 0.98
C TYR A 19 -9.23 0.38 -0.42
N ALA A 20 -8.33 0.11 -1.37
CA ALA A 20 -8.39 0.68 -2.72
C ALA A 20 -8.93 -0.31 -3.78
N GLY A 21 -9.16 -1.57 -3.41
CA GLY A 21 -9.65 -2.61 -4.32
C GLY A 21 -8.70 -2.87 -5.49
N THR A 22 -7.39 -2.70 -5.28
CA THR A 22 -6.37 -2.99 -6.30
C THR A 22 -6.08 -4.47 -6.35
N ARG A 23 -5.76 -4.98 -7.55
CA ARG A 23 -5.06 -6.28 -7.66
C ARG A 23 -3.63 -6.13 -7.15
N ILE A 24 -2.97 -7.22 -6.77
CA ILE A 24 -1.58 -7.17 -6.32
C ILE A 24 -0.66 -6.63 -7.43
N ALA A 25 -0.87 -7.04 -8.68
CA ALA A 25 -0.12 -6.53 -9.82
C ALA A 25 -0.30 -5.01 -10.02
N GLU A 26 -1.52 -4.50 -9.84
CA GLU A 26 -1.82 -3.06 -9.89
C GLU A 26 -1.11 -2.34 -8.74
N THR A 27 -1.13 -2.94 -7.54
CA THR A 27 -0.52 -2.38 -6.31
C THR A 27 0.98 -2.21 -6.45
N VAL A 28 1.69 -3.26 -6.89
CA VAL A 28 3.14 -3.20 -7.09
C VAL A 28 3.53 -2.32 -8.28
N GLY A 29 2.59 -2.05 -9.19
CA GLY A 29 2.75 -1.16 -10.33
C GLY A 29 2.59 0.34 -10.01
N LEU A 30 2.08 0.70 -8.83
CA LEU A 30 1.88 2.09 -8.43
C LEU A 30 3.19 2.89 -8.39
N ASP A 31 3.09 4.15 -8.77
CA ASP A 31 4.15 5.15 -8.62
C ASP A 31 3.81 6.16 -7.53
N ILE A 32 4.82 6.89 -7.05
CA ILE A 32 4.63 7.98 -6.07
C ILE A 32 3.59 8.99 -6.60
N ASN A 33 3.65 9.31 -7.89
CA ASN A 33 2.78 10.28 -8.55
C ASN A 33 1.32 9.80 -8.69
N ASP A 34 1.05 8.52 -8.44
CA ASP A 34 -0.31 7.99 -8.38
C ASP A 34 -0.97 8.27 -7.03
N VAL A 35 -0.20 8.67 -6.03
CA VAL A 35 -0.68 8.95 -4.68
C VAL A 35 -0.74 10.46 -4.43
N ALA A 36 -1.94 11.01 -4.37
CA ALA A 36 -2.15 12.38 -3.91
C ALA A 36 -2.65 12.35 -2.46
N LEU A 37 -1.85 12.89 -1.53
CA LEU A 37 -2.21 12.99 -0.10
C LEU A 37 -2.30 14.44 0.35
N SER A 38 -3.24 14.71 1.24
CA SER A 38 -3.36 15.94 2.03
C SER A 38 -3.76 15.56 3.46
N ALA A 39 -3.78 16.51 4.39
CA ALA A 39 -4.18 16.25 5.78
C ALA A 39 -5.57 15.60 5.91
N HIS A 40 -6.52 15.95 5.03
CA HIS A 40 -7.92 15.55 5.15
C HIS A 40 -8.43 14.66 4.01
N ARG A 41 -7.81 14.75 2.83
CA ARG A 41 -8.20 14.00 1.62
C ARG A 41 -7.03 13.21 1.07
N GLY A 42 -7.32 12.19 0.28
CA GLY A 42 -6.32 11.54 -0.55
C GLY A 42 -6.99 10.82 -1.71
N SER A 43 -6.25 10.62 -2.78
CA SER A 43 -6.71 9.85 -3.93
C SER A 43 -5.58 9.01 -4.49
N LEU A 44 -5.93 7.81 -4.94
CA LEU A 44 -5.03 6.89 -5.60
C LEU A 44 -5.46 6.72 -7.05
N ARG A 45 -4.53 6.94 -7.98
CA ARG A 45 -4.70 6.60 -9.39
C ARG A 45 -4.29 5.15 -9.59
N ILE A 46 -5.17 4.35 -10.20
CA ILE A 46 -4.92 2.93 -10.44
C ILE A 46 -4.98 2.67 -11.93
N HIS A 47 -3.92 2.07 -12.46
CA HIS A 47 -3.78 1.68 -13.86
C HIS A 47 -4.40 0.29 -14.09
N GLY A 48 -5.34 0.21 -15.02
CA GLY A 48 -6.05 -1.00 -15.42
C GLY A 48 -5.65 -1.50 -16.80
N LYS A 49 -6.42 -2.45 -17.33
CA LYS A 49 -6.18 -3.03 -18.65
C LYS A 49 -6.49 -2.01 -19.75
N GLY A 50 -5.66 -1.96 -20.79
CA GLY A 50 -5.90 -1.15 -21.98
C GLY A 50 -5.75 0.35 -21.72
N ASP A 51 -4.80 0.73 -20.87
CA ASP A 51 -4.49 2.12 -20.51
C ASP A 51 -5.63 2.87 -19.79
N GLN A 52 -6.62 2.14 -19.29
CA GLN A 52 -7.70 2.72 -18.51
C GLN A 52 -7.22 3.02 -17.09
N THR A 53 -7.40 4.26 -16.64
CA THR A 53 -7.14 4.64 -15.25
C THR A 53 -8.43 4.88 -14.48
N ARG A 54 -8.46 4.51 -13.21
CA ARG A 54 -9.50 4.93 -12.26
C ARG A 54 -8.87 5.67 -11.09
N GLN A 55 -9.59 6.63 -10.53
CA GLN A 55 -9.18 7.33 -9.31
C GLN A 55 -10.09 6.89 -8.17
N VAL A 56 -9.50 6.48 -7.05
CA VAL A 56 -10.24 6.06 -5.85
C VAL A 56 -9.86 6.93 -4.67
N PRO A 57 -10.81 7.32 -3.81
CA PRO A 57 -10.48 8.04 -2.58
C PRO A 57 -9.68 7.14 -1.64
N ILE A 58 -8.66 7.70 -0.98
CA ILE A 58 -7.86 6.98 0.00
C ILE A 58 -8.54 7.08 1.36
N HIS A 59 -8.87 5.93 1.94
CA HIS A 59 -9.47 5.83 3.27
C HIS A 59 -8.51 6.35 4.35
N PRO A 60 -9.01 6.96 5.46
CA PRO A 60 -8.14 7.52 6.50
C PRO A 60 -7.06 6.56 7.06
N PRO A 61 -7.35 5.25 7.29
CA PRO A 61 -6.32 4.31 7.73
C PRO A 61 -5.22 4.10 6.68
N LEU A 62 -5.61 3.96 5.41
CA LEU A 62 -4.64 3.84 4.31
C LEU A 62 -3.78 5.10 4.17
N ARG A 63 -4.37 6.28 4.38
CA ARG A 63 -3.63 7.55 4.38
C ARG A 63 -2.58 7.60 5.49
N ALA A 64 -2.90 7.12 6.69
CA ALA A 64 -1.94 7.11 7.81
C ALA A 64 -0.72 6.24 7.49
N VAL A 65 -0.93 5.01 6.99
CA VAL A 65 0.18 4.13 6.63
C VAL A 65 0.95 4.61 5.40
N PHE A 66 0.29 5.23 4.41
CA PHE A 66 0.99 5.85 3.28
C PHE A 66 1.82 7.06 3.71
N THR A 67 1.34 7.88 4.65
CA THR A 67 2.12 9.01 5.17
C THR A 67 3.39 8.50 5.85
N GLY A 68 3.27 7.49 6.72
CA GLY A 68 4.43 6.87 7.38
C GLY A 68 5.38 6.21 6.38
N TRP A 69 4.85 5.45 5.42
CA TRP A 69 5.66 4.81 4.39
C TRP A 69 6.37 5.85 3.50
N LEU A 70 5.69 6.88 3.00
CA LEU A 70 6.32 7.89 2.15
C LEU A 70 7.42 8.67 2.89
N SER A 71 7.25 8.92 4.18
CA SER A 71 8.29 9.52 5.02
C SER A 71 9.52 8.62 5.14
N GLU A 72 9.34 7.31 5.38
CA GLU A 72 10.45 6.36 5.47
C GLU A 72 11.08 6.05 4.11
N ARG A 73 10.25 6.01 3.06
CA ARG A 73 10.65 5.76 1.68
C ARG A 73 11.66 6.82 1.20
N ALA A 74 11.57 8.06 1.69
CA ALA A 74 12.46 9.14 1.29
C ALA A 74 13.95 8.80 1.51
N ASP A 75 14.26 8.02 2.55
CA ASP A 75 15.62 7.58 2.88
C ASP A 75 15.87 6.11 2.49
N TRP A 76 14.94 5.48 1.76
CA TRP A 76 15.05 4.08 1.35
C TRP A 76 16.01 3.91 0.16
N PRO A 77 16.75 2.80 0.06
CA PRO A 77 17.50 2.50 -1.16
C PRO A 77 16.56 2.56 -2.38
N GLY A 78 16.94 3.23 -3.47
CA GLY A 78 16.10 3.35 -4.67
C GLY A 78 14.96 4.36 -4.56
N ALA A 79 14.94 5.20 -3.53
CA ALA A 79 13.94 6.25 -3.33
C ALA A 79 13.82 7.22 -4.52
N GLU A 80 14.91 7.39 -5.27
CA GLU A 80 15.00 8.20 -6.49
C GLU A 80 14.13 7.66 -7.64
N GLY A 81 13.79 6.38 -7.61
CA GLY A 81 12.91 5.76 -8.60
C GLY A 81 11.42 6.11 -8.40
N PRO A 82 10.57 5.91 -9.41
CA PRO A 82 9.15 6.28 -9.35
C PRO A 82 8.29 5.30 -8.53
N ALA A 83 8.75 4.06 -8.34
CA ALA A 83 7.96 2.99 -7.77
C ALA A 83 7.53 3.29 -6.32
N LEU A 84 6.23 3.18 -6.03
CA LEU A 84 5.70 3.41 -4.69
C LEU A 84 6.20 2.37 -3.69
N PHE A 85 6.23 1.10 -4.08
CA PHE A 85 6.68 -0.02 -3.24
C PHE A 85 8.03 -0.55 -3.72
N LEU A 86 9.01 -0.50 -2.82
CA LEU A 86 10.38 -0.94 -3.07
C LEU A 86 10.69 -2.19 -2.26
N ASN A 87 11.54 -3.05 -2.82
CA ASN A 87 12.16 -4.13 -2.08
C ASN A 87 13.34 -3.59 -1.24
N GLN A 88 14.01 -4.47 -0.49
CA GLN A 88 15.14 -4.08 0.38
C GLN A 88 16.40 -3.66 -0.39
N GLN A 89 16.47 -4.00 -1.67
CA GLN A 89 17.55 -3.66 -2.59
C GLN A 89 17.27 -2.34 -3.33
N GLY A 90 16.08 -1.75 -3.14
CA GLY A 90 15.66 -0.50 -3.78
C GLY A 90 15.07 -0.64 -5.18
N SER A 91 14.81 -1.86 -5.64
CA SER A 91 14.06 -2.08 -6.88
C SER A 91 12.55 -2.16 -6.60
N ARG A 92 11.72 -1.93 -7.63
CA ARG A 92 10.27 -2.15 -7.55
C ARG A 92 9.97 -3.54 -6.98
N LEU A 93 9.06 -3.61 -6.02
CA LEU A 93 8.62 -4.87 -5.44
C LEU A 93 7.96 -5.76 -6.52
N SER A 94 8.33 -7.03 -6.59
CA SER A 94 7.72 -7.98 -7.52
C SER A 94 6.37 -8.47 -7.02
N THR A 95 5.48 -8.89 -7.92
CA THR A 95 4.19 -9.49 -7.57
C THR A 95 4.36 -10.70 -6.63
N ALA A 96 5.33 -11.58 -6.90
CA ALA A 96 5.63 -12.73 -6.06
C ALA A 96 6.12 -12.31 -4.66
N GLY A 97 7.02 -11.32 -4.59
CA GLY A 97 7.49 -10.78 -3.31
C GLY A 97 6.36 -10.15 -2.50
N ALA A 98 5.46 -9.43 -3.16
CA ALA A 98 4.29 -8.83 -2.53
C ALA A 98 3.32 -9.88 -1.98
N HIS A 99 3.04 -10.95 -2.74
CA HIS A 99 2.26 -12.09 -2.26
C HIS A 99 2.85 -12.70 -0.99
N THR A 100 4.16 -12.94 -0.97
CA THR A 100 4.84 -13.49 0.21
C THR A 100 4.70 -12.58 1.43
N ILE A 101 4.93 -11.28 1.26
CA ILE A 101 4.80 -10.30 2.35
C ILE A 101 3.37 -10.26 2.89
N ILE A 102 2.37 -10.20 2.00
CA ILE A 102 0.95 -10.14 2.39
C ILE A 102 0.55 -11.42 3.13
N THR A 103 0.93 -12.59 2.63
CA THR A 103 0.65 -13.88 3.29
C THR A 103 1.27 -13.95 4.69
N ILE A 104 2.52 -13.51 4.85
CA ILE A 104 3.19 -13.45 6.15
C ILE A 104 2.49 -12.45 7.08
N ALA A 105 2.12 -11.26 6.58
CA ALA A 105 1.44 -10.24 7.36
C ALA A 105 0.05 -10.71 7.84
N ALA A 106 -0.68 -11.41 6.98
CA ALA A 106 -1.96 -12.02 7.32
C ALA A 106 -1.81 -13.12 8.37
N ALA A 107 -0.84 -14.03 8.21
CA ALA A 107 -0.56 -15.10 9.16
C ALA A 107 -0.10 -14.57 10.53
N ALA A 108 0.61 -13.44 10.56
CA ALA A 108 1.08 -12.80 11.77
C ALA A 108 0.00 -11.95 12.47
N GLY A 109 -1.22 -11.86 11.94
CA GLY A 109 -2.29 -11.03 12.48
C GLY A 109 -1.98 -9.53 12.44
N LEU A 110 -1.00 -9.11 11.63
CA LEU A 110 -0.56 -7.71 11.49
C LEU A 110 -1.54 -6.87 10.66
N VAL A 111 -2.43 -7.55 9.93
CA VAL A 111 -3.67 -6.98 9.40
C VAL A 111 -4.77 -7.59 10.26
N THR A 112 -5.21 -6.86 11.27
CA THR A 112 -6.18 -7.42 12.21
C THR A 112 -7.55 -7.44 11.58
N VAL A 113 -8.31 -8.50 11.85
CA VAL A 113 -9.73 -8.58 11.51
C VAL A 113 -10.51 -7.38 12.09
N ALA A 114 -10.01 -6.68 13.12
CA ALA A 114 -10.59 -5.43 13.62
C ALA A 114 -10.41 -4.23 12.66
N GLU A 115 -9.27 -4.10 11.98
CA GLU A 115 -9.08 -3.12 10.91
C GLU A 115 -9.92 -3.47 9.67
N LEU A 116 -10.15 -4.77 9.44
CA LEU A 116 -11.03 -5.28 8.39
C LEU A 116 -12.53 -5.12 8.72
N LEU A 117 -12.95 -5.40 9.96
CA LEU A 117 -14.34 -5.37 10.45
C LEU A 117 -14.79 -3.98 10.92
N GLY A 118 -13.89 -3.03 11.12
CA GLY A 118 -14.23 -1.62 11.27
C GLY A 118 -15.03 -1.06 10.07
N HIS A 119 -15.00 -1.75 8.92
CA HIS A 119 -15.81 -1.47 7.73
C HIS A 119 -17.15 -2.22 7.66
N ALA A 120 -17.39 -3.23 8.51
CA ALA A 120 -18.68 -3.94 8.57
C ALA A 120 -19.70 -3.29 9.53
N ARG A 121 -19.29 -2.32 10.36
CA ARG A 121 -20.18 -1.56 11.28
C ARG A 121 -20.08 -0.05 11.13
N ARG A 122 -20.36 0.47 9.93
CA ARG A 122 -20.96 1.81 9.76
C ARG A 122 -22.11 1.75 8.75
N ARG A 123 -23.12 0.97 9.08
CA ARG A 123 -24.49 1.25 8.62
C ARG A 123 -25.24 1.72 9.86
N SER A 124 -25.30 3.03 9.98
CA SER A 124 -26.37 3.83 10.61
C SER A 124 -27.32 3.10 11.57
N LEU A 125 -27.33 3.56 12.83
CA LEU A 125 -28.59 3.82 13.54
C LEU A 125 -29.50 4.69 12.66
#